data_AF-A0A1X7UCL4-F1
#
_entry.id   AF-A0A1X7UCL4-F1
#
_cell.length_a   1.000
_cell.length_b   1.000
_cell.length_c   1.000
_cell.angle_alpha   90.00
_cell.angle_beta   90.00
_cell.angle_gamma   90.00
#
_symmetry.space_group_name_H-M   'P 1'
#
loop_
_entity.id
_entity.type
_entity.pdbx_description
1 polymer ?
#
loop_
_entity_poly.entity_id
_entity_poly.type
_entity_poly.pdbx_seq_one_letter_code
_entity_poly.pdbx_strand_id
1 'polypeptide(L)'
;MEGKANKGNDKEIDPFGTKESEKQLLIQESALLKPYRVEVFAAVVNLLNSMKIKWWISDGTLLGWYRNNQSILPYDYDMDIGVIEDDIQAVWKNRAKLPTNIELQNVCPQRSLLHTTSSYHQSRNLVAPFFE
;
A
#
# COMPACT_ATOMS: atom_id res chain seq x y z
N MET A 1 -27.15 -40.99 4.98
CA MET A 1 -27.40 -39.81 4.13
C MET A 1 -28.08 -38.80 5.04
N GLU A 2 -27.56 -37.62 5.33
CA GLU A 2 -26.81 -36.67 4.50
C GLU A 2 -25.74 -35.98 5.36
N GLY A 3 -24.50 -35.95 4.85
CA GLY A 3 -23.48 -35.04 5.35
C GLY A 3 -23.78 -33.64 4.80
N LYS A 4 -24.15 -32.70 5.67
CA LYS A 4 -24.22 -31.29 5.28
C LYS A 4 -22.79 -30.78 5.07
N ALA A 5 -22.38 -30.74 3.81
CA ALA A 5 -21.21 -30.01 3.37
C ALA A 5 -21.37 -28.54 3.79
N ASN A 6 -20.52 -28.11 4.73
CA ASN A 6 -20.40 -26.71 5.10
C ASN A 6 -19.76 -26.02 3.89
N LYS A 7 -20.58 -25.35 3.06
CA LYS A 7 -20.10 -24.53 1.94
C LYS A 7 -19.18 -23.46 2.52
N GLY A 8 -17.89 -23.56 2.22
CA GLY A 8 -16.90 -22.56 2.57
C GLY A 8 -17.35 -21.19 2.09
N ASN A 9 -17.37 -20.22 3.00
CA ASN A 9 -17.39 -18.81 2.66
C ASN A 9 -15.99 -18.42 2.18
N ASP A 10 -15.57 -18.96 1.04
CA ASP A 10 -14.42 -18.47 0.31
C ASP A 10 -14.86 -17.18 -0.38
N LYS A 11 -15.00 -16.11 0.40
CA LYS A 11 -15.11 -14.76 -0.15
C LYS A 11 -13.82 -14.51 -0.92
N GLU A 12 -13.96 -14.41 -2.23
CA GLU A 12 -12.90 -14.23 -3.22
C GLU A 12 -11.91 -13.18 -2.71
N ILE A 13 -10.72 -13.65 -2.33
CA ILE A 13 -9.59 -12.82 -1.92
C ILE A 13 -8.98 -12.30 -3.23
N ASP A 14 -8.84 -10.99 -3.37
CA ASP A 14 -8.21 -10.43 -4.56
C ASP A 14 -6.72 -10.85 -4.66
N PRO A 15 -6.06 -10.69 -5.82
CA PRO A 15 -4.66 -11.06 -5.99
C PRO A 15 -3.68 -10.37 -5.02
N PHE A 16 -4.14 -9.34 -4.30
CA PHE A 16 -3.38 -8.55 -3.34
C PHE A 16 -3.70 -8.91 -1.88
N GLY A 17 -4.58 -9.90 -1.64
CA GLY A 17 -4.89 -10.39 -0.30
C GLY A 17 -6.06 -9.68 0.37
N THR A 18 -6.76 -8.77 -0.32
CA THR A 18 -7.88 -8.01 0.24
C THR A 18 -9.20 -8.75 0.02
N LYS A 19 -10.03 -8.85 1.05
CA LYS A 19 -11.39 -9.41 0.87
C LYS A 19 -12.25 -8.37 0.17
N GLU A 20 -13.05 -8.78 -0.82
CA GLU A 20 -13.96 -7.87 -1.53
C GLU A 20 -14.91 -7.09 -0.60
N SER A 21 -15.28 -7.65 0.55
CA SER A 21 -16.07 -6.94 1.56
C SER A 21 -15.34 -5.77 2.20
N GLU A 22 -14.02 -5.82 2.35
CA GLU A 22 -13.19 -4.74 2.89
C GLU A 22 -13.05 -3.63 1.84
N LYS A 23 -12.82 -4.00 0.58
CA LYS A 23 -12.77 -3.06 -0.55
C LYS A 23 -14.09 -2.28 -0.70
N GLN A 24 -15.22 -2.96 -0.59
CA GLN A 24 -16.53 -2.31 -0.69
C GLN A 24 -16.77 -1.29 0.43
N LEU A 25 -16.29 -1.57 1.65
CA LEU A 25 -16.34 -0.63 2.78
C LEU A 25 -15.44 0.57 2.53
N LEU A 26 -14.21 0.34 2.04
CA LEU A 26 -13.27 1.42 1.69
C LEU A 26 -13.83 2.34 0.59
N ILE A 27 -14.52 1.77 -0.40
CA ILE A 27 -15.19 2.54 -1.46
C ILE A 27 -16.34 3.38 -0.89
N GLN A 28 -17.15 2.84 0.03
CA GLN A 28 -18.25 3.58 0.67
C GLN A 28 -17.72 4.74 1.51
N GLU A 29 -16.65 4.52 2.27
CA GLU A 29 -16.01 5.56 3.08
C GLU A 29 -15.25 6.58 2.21
N SER A 30 -14.82 6.16 1.01
CA SER A 30 -13.97 6.96 0.13
C SER A 30 -14.59 8.30 -0.25
N ALA A 31 -15.90 8.38 -0.45
CA ALA A 31 -16.54 9.64 -0.83
C ALA A 31 -16.29 10.76 0.19
N LEU A 32 -16.28 10.45 1.49
CA LEU A 32 -16.04 11.42 2.56
C LEU A 32 -14.55 11.68 2.77
N LEU A 33 -13.71 10.67 2.55
CA LEU A 33 -12.27 10.77 2.83
C LEU A 33 -11.43 11.33 1.69
N LYS A 34 -12.00 11.46 0.48
CA LYS A 34 -11.27 11.98 -0.70
C LYS A 34 -10.55 13.31 -0.47
N PRO A 35 -11.14 14.34 0.14
CA PRO A 35 -10.43 15.58 0.44
C PRO A 35 -9.19 15.34 1.32
N TYR A 36 -9.31 14.51 2.36
CA TYR A 36 -8.19 14.18 3.25
C TYR A 36 -7.09 13.41 2.53
N ARG A 37 -7.41 12.55 1.55
CA ARG A 37 -6.39 11.86 0.74
C ARG A 37 -5.59 12.84 -0.11
N VAL A 38 -6.24 13.86 -0.66
CA VAL A 38 -5.57 14.93 -1.40
C VAL A 38 -4.63 15.71 -0.48
N GLU A 39 -5.03 15.96 0.77
CA GLU A 39 -4.16 16.59 1.78
C GLU A 39 -2.93 15.74 2.12
N VAL A 40 -3.11 14.43 2.34
CA VAL A 40 -2.01 13.48 2.58
C VAL A 40 -1.07 13.44 1.38
N PHE A 41 -1.63 13.34 0.16
CA PHE A 41 -0.87 13.34 -1.07
C PHE A 41 -0.04 14.62 -1.23
N ALA A 42 -0.65 15.79 -0.97
CA ALA A 42 0.03 17.08 -1.02
C ALA A 42 1.18 17.17 0.01
N ALA A 43 1.00 16.63 1.21
CA ALA A 43 2.06 16.58 2.23
C ALA A 43 3.26 15.74 1.78
N VAL A 44 3.00 14.56 1.18
CA VAL A 44 4.05 13.70 0.62
C VAL A 44 4.77 14.39 -0.54
N VAL A 45 4.03 14.99 -1.48
CA VAL A 45 4.61 15.75 -2.60
C VAL A 45 5.47 16.92 -2.12
N ASN A 46 5.02 17.65 -1.11
CA ASN A 46 5.79 18.75 -0.52
C ASN A 46 7.10 18.25 0.09
N LEU A 47 7.08 17.11 0.78
CA LEU A 47 8.29 16.46 1.27
C LEU A 47 9.25 16.11 0.12
N LEU A 48 8.77 15.42 -0.92
CA LEU A 48 9.58 15.03 -2.08
C LEU A 48 10.19 16.26 -2.79
N ASN A 49 9.38 17.30 -3.02
CA ASN A 49 9.83 18.56 -3.63
C ASN A 49 10.90 19.25 -2.79
N SER A 50 10.77 19.27 -1.45
CA SER A 50 11.76 19.87 -0.56
C SER A 50 13.14 19.20 -0.64
N MET A 51 13.16 17.91 -1.01
CA MET A 51 14.37 17.12 -1.20
C MET A 51 14.84 17.09 -2.67
N LYS A 52 14.09 17.73 -3.59
CA LYS A 52 14.30 17.68 -5.04
C LYS A 52 14.26 16.25 -5.62
N ILE A 53 13.49 15.37 -5.00
CA ILE A 53 13.28 13.99 -5.48
C ILE A 53 12.28 14.03 -6.64
N LYS A 54 12.60 13.31 -7.72
CA LYS A 54 11.70 13.17 -8.87
C LYS A 54 10.55 12.24 -8.50
N TRP A 55 9.34 12.64 -8.86
CA TRP A 55 8.13 11.87 -8.60
C TRP A 55 7.12 12.02 -9.74
N TRP A 56 6.18 11.09 -9.83
CA TRP A 56 5.06 11.14 -10.75
C TRP A 56 3.84 10.47 -10.13
N ILE A 57 2.64 10.84 -10.57
CA ILE A 57 1.42 10.07 -10.26
C ILE A 57 1.44 8.76 -11.07
N SER A 58 1.01 7.65 -10.45
CA SER A 58 0.98 6.33 -11.10
C SER A 58 -0.38 5.65 -10.98
N ASP A 59 -0.52 4.48 -11.61
CA ASP A 59 -1.62 3.54 -11.43
C ASP A 59 -3.03 4.16 -11.48
N GLY A 60 -3.88 3.88 -10.50
CA GLY A 60 -5.26 4.37 -10.42
C GLY A 60 -5.34 5.89 -10.34
N THR A 61 -4.35 6.51 -9.70
CA THR A 61 -4.25 7.96 -9.54
C THR A 61 -3.98 8.67 -10.86
N LEU A 62 -3.03 8.18 -11.67
CA LEU A 62 -2.77 8.71 -13.02
C LEU A 62 -3.99 8.52 -13.94
N LEU A 63 -4.62 7.35 -13.89
CA LEU A 63 -5.81 7.07 -14.69
C LEU A 63 -6.98 7.98 -14.32
N GLY A 64 -7.20 8.23 -13.03
CA GLY A 64 -8.20 9.17 -12.54
C GLY A 64 -7.93 10.59 -13.03
N TRP A 65 -6.68 11.04 -12.90
CA TRP A 65 -6.28 12.37 -13.36
C TRP A 65 -6.57 12.56 -14.86
N TYR A 66 -6.21 11.57 -15.69
CA TYR A 66 -6.37 11.62 -17.14
C TYR A 66 -7.85 11.51 -17.59
N ARG A 67 -8.61 10.59 -16.99
CA ARG A 67 -9.95 10.22 -17.46
C ARG A 67 -11.08 11.00 -16.78
N ASN A 68 -10.87 11.47 -15.56
CA ASN A 68 -11.93 12.02 -14.70
C ASN A 68 -11.66 13.48 -14.32
N ASN A 69 -11.38 14.35 -15.30
CA ASN A 69 -11.15 15.78 -15.09
C ASN A 69 -10.20 16.09 -13.92
N GLN A 70 -9.02 15.44 -13.90
CA GLN A 70 -7.97 15.71 -12.91
C GLN A 70 -8.40 15.35 -11.47
N SER A 71 -9.18 14.29 -11.29
CA SER A 71 -9.69 13.86 -9.98
C SER A 71 -9.56 12.35 -9.73
N ILE A 72 -9.60 11.96 -8.44
CA ILE A 72 -9.57 10.56 -8.01
C ILE A 72 -10.80 9.82 -8.56
N LEU A 73 -10.60 8.60 -9.09
CA LEU A 73 -11.70 7.78 -9.62
C LEU A 73 -12.79 7.58 -8.55
N PRO A 74 -14.09 7.54 -8.93
CA PRO A 74 -15.20 7.42 -7.97
C PRO A 74 -15.09 6.23 -7.01
N TYR A 75 -14.61 5.10 -7.51
CA TYR A 75 -14.47 3.81 -6.82
C TYR A 75 -13.06 3.54 -6.29
N ASP A 76 -12.21 4.55 -6.27
CA ASP A 76 -10.83 4.44 -5.83
C ASP A 76 -10.68 5.04 -4.42
N TYR A 77 -9.82 4.44 -3.60
CA TYR A 77 -9.76 4.69 -2.17
C TYR A 77 -8.34 4.92 -1.63
N ASP A 78 -7.34 4.91 -2.50
CA ASP A 78 -5.96 5.28 -2.22
C ASP A 78 -5.46 6.29 -3.27
N MET A 79 -4.18 6.66 -3.14
CA MET A 79 -3.48 7.46 -4.12
C MET A 79 -2.05 6.94 -4.25
N ASP A 80 -1.56 6.89 -5.49
CA ASP A 80 -0.28 6.30 -5.85
C ASP A 80 0.69 7.38 -6.32
N ILE A 81 1.92 7.29 -5.81
CA ILE A 81 3.05 8.13 -6.22
C ILE A 81 4.26 7.24 -6.51
N GLY A 82 4.83 7.43 -7.69
CA GLY A 82 6.09 6.82 -8.09
C GLY A 82 7.28 7.70 -7.71
N VAL A 83 8.35 7.06 -7.23
CA VAL A 83 9.69 7.65 -7.03
C VAL A 83 10.73 6.69 -7.59
N ILE A 84 11.94 7.20 -7.86
CA ILE A 84 13.06 6.34 -8.25
C ILE A 84 13.52 5.53 -7.03
N GLU A 85 13.84 4.25 -7.23
CA GLU A 85 14.24 3.34 -6.15
C GLU A 85 15.43 3.87 -5.33
N ASP A 86 16.43 4.44 -6.01
CA ASP A 86 17.61 5.05 -5.39
C ASP A 86 17.26 6.17 -4.38
N ASP A 87 16.11 6.82 -4.55
CA ASP A 87 15.65 7.91 -3.69
C ASP A 87 14.89 7.43 -2.44
N ILE A 88 14.46 6.15 -2.38
CA ILE A 88 13.62 5.62 -1.29
C ILE A 88 14.29 5.78 0.09
N GLN A 89 15.61 5.55 0.18
CA GLN A 89 16.34 5.70 1.44
C GLN A 89 16.34 7.15 1.93
N ALA A 90 16.42 8.12 1.02
CA ALA A 90 16.35 9.53 1.37
C ALA A 90 14.95 9.90 1.89
N VAL A 91 13.89 9.40 1.25
CA VAL A 91 12.51 9.57 1.71
C VAL A 91 12.34 9.00 3.12
N TRP A 92 12.79 7.77 3.35
CA TRP A 92 12.65 7.11 4.65
C TRP A 92 13.37 7.86 5.77
N LYS A 93 14.61 8.32 5.53
CA LYS A 93 15.39 9.10 6.51
C LYS A 93 14.73 10.44 6.86
N ASN A 94 13.94 11.01 5.94
CA ASN A 94 13.30 12.31 6.10
C ASN A 94 11.82 12.23 6.48
N ARG A 95 11.25 11.04 6.72
CA ARG A 95 9.83 10.84 7.05
C ARG A 95 9.32 11.68 8.23
N ALA A 96 10.19 12.00 9.19
CA ALA A 96 9.85 12.84 10.34
C ALA A 96 9.51 14.30 9.97
N LYS A 97 9.75 14.72 8.72
CA LYS A 97 9.34 16.02 8.18
C LYS A 97 7.88 16.05 7.72
N LEU A 98 7.20 14.91 7.67
CA LEU A 98 5.76 14.87 7.43
C LEU A 98 5.00 15.53 8.60
N PRO A 99 3.79 16.06 8.36
CA PRO A 99 2.88 16.46 9.41
C PRO A 99 2.69 15.36 10.46
N THR A 100 2.53 15.72 11.73
CA THR A 100 2.45 14.77 12.86
C THR A 100 1.26 13.81 12.79
N ASN A 101 0.25 14.12 11.99
CA ASN A 101 -0.93 13.29 11.73
C ASN A 101 -0.75 12.35 10.52
N ILE A 102 0.44 12.29 9.92
CA ILE A 102 0.76 11.43 8.77
C ILE A 102 1.95 10.56 9.14
N GLU A 103 1.78 9.25 8.99
CA GLU A 103 2.83 8.25 9.21
C GLU A 103 3.21 7.55 7.90
N LEU A 104 4.51 7.43 7.63
CA LEU A 104 5.03 6.61 6.55
C LEU A 104 5.40 5.22 7.08
N GLN A 105 4.79 4.18 6.51
CA GLN A 105 5.00 2.78 6.91
C GLN A 105 5.71 2.00 5.80
N ASN A 106 6.59 1.07 6.20
CA ASN A 106 7.20 0.12 5.26
C ASN A 106 6.40 -1.18 5.33
N VAL A 107 5.51 -1.36 4.36
CA VAL A 107 4.71 -2.57 4.22
C VAL A 107 5.46 -3.57 3.33
N CYS A 108 6.21 -4.48 3.96
CA CYS A 108 6.62 -5.70 3.28
C CYS A 108 5.39 -6.62 3.20
N PRO A 109 4.96 -7.09 2.01
CA PRO A 109 3.88 -8.06 1.93
C PRO A 109 4.28 -9.29 2.74
N GLN A 110 3.63 -9.50 3.89
CA GLN A 110 3.76 -10.74 4.62
C GLN A 110 3.12 -11.80 3.75
N ARG A 111 3.94 -12.51 2.96
CA ARG A 111 3.52 -13.77 2.34
C ARG A 111 3.02 -14.61 3.51
N SER A 112 1.72 -14.86 3.57
CA SER A 112 1.16 -15.76 4.56
C SER A 112 1.93 -17.07 4.43
N LEU A 113 2.77 -17.34 5.43
CA LEU A 113 3.42 -18.63 5.58
C LEU A 113 2.27 -19.61 5.90
N LEU A 114 1.61 -20.10 4.85
CA LEU A 114 0.74 -21.25 4.97
C LEU A 114 1.60 -22.36 5.54
N HIS A 115 1.22 -22.76 6.76
CA HIS A 115 1.81 -23.84 7.53
C HIS A 115 2.17 -25.03 6.64
N THR A 116 3.46 -25.17 6.35
CA THR A 116 4.04 -26.49 6.15
C THR A 116 4.84 -26.80 7.40
N THR A 117 4.18 -27.41 8.38
CA THR A 117 4.91 -28.14 9.41
C THR A 117 5.51 -29.37 8.74
N SER A 118 6.75 -29.25 8.30
CA SER A 118 7.68 -30.39 8.27
C SER A 118 9.02 -29.90 8.78
N SER A 119 9.31 -30.31 10.00
CA SER A 119 10.56 -30.11 10.72
C SER A 119 11.78 -30.41 9.85
N TYR A 120 12.66 -29.43 9.66
CA TYR A 120 14.09 -29.69 9.49
C TYR A 120 14.89 -28.64 10.26
N HIS A 121 15.57 -29.15 11.28
CA HIS A 121 16.55 -28.44 12.07
C HIS A 121 17.85 -28.41 11.26
N GLN A 122 18.29 -27.25 10.77
CA GLN A 122 19.72 -26.98 10.66
C GLN A 122 20.04 -25.47 10.61
N SER A 123 20.68 -25.03 11.69
CA SER A 123 21.39 -23.78 11.89
C SER A 123 22.28 -23.38 10.71
N ARG A 124 22.17 -22.13 10.22
CA ARG A 124 23.33 -21.31 9.79
C ARG A 124 23.06 -19.82 10.00
N ASN A 125 23.95 -19.19 10.76
CA ASN A 125 24.11 -17.75 10.86
C ASN A 125 24.30 -17.15 9.46
N LEU A 126 23.50 -16.14 9.10
CA LEU A 126 23.84 -15.21 8.03
C LEU A 126 23.69 -13.79 8.56
N VAL A 127 24.85 -13.22 8.86
CA VAL A 127 25.10 -11.80 9.05
C VAL A 127 24.75 -11.12 7.73
N ALA A 128 23.84 -10.15 7.74
CA ALA A 128 23.56 -9.32 6.57
C ALA A 128 24.74 -8.34 6.35
N PRO A 129 25.24 -8.17 5.12
CA PRO A 129 26.30 -7.21 4.87
C PRO A 129 25.74 -5.78 4.93
N PHE A 130 26.39 -4.97 5.75
CA PHE A 130 26.49 -3.52 5.58
C PHE A 130 26.99 -3.23 4.16
N PHE A 131 26.37 -2.28 3.46
CA PHE A 131 27.00 -1.61 2.32
C PHE A 131 27.27 -0.16 2.73
N GLU A 132 28.55 0.21 2.58
CA GLU A 132 29.10 1.56 2.76
C GLU A 132 28.53 2.57 1.78
#